data_AF-A0AAD6HBH9-F1
#
_entry.id   AF-A0AAD6HBH9-F1
#
_cell.length_a   1.000
_cell.length_b   1.000
_cell.length_c   1.000
_cell.angle_alpha   90.00
_cell.angle_beta   90.00
_cell.angle_gamma   90.00
#
_symmetry.space_group_name_H-M   'P 1'
#
loop_
_entity.id
_entity.type
_entity.pdbx_description
1 polymer ?
#
loop_
_entity_poly.entity_id
_entity_poly.type
_entity_poly.pdbx_seq_one_letter_code
_entity_poly.pdbx_strand_id
1 'polypeptide(L)'
;MASYAFWNVSTQVYDLGPPLYPVSENANENVTVNPTFQLAYWGFGLDISIRWKERQSQSVPEDWVHVRDNLAPLPIIDGACAVYEGIPDMWTNGSTTVQDHPATAGIYGLLPPPSADSSPVVNITVSRHTAELIEELWDLGDSHGWDFSMLAIKSLCLGDVDQAVAYLLDPNYQFDDAGYDPEGGSRVPTPYIPDAGGLLLATAMMAGGWDGDEGTHFPSDWTVEVEGFTASL
;
A
#
# COMPACT_ATOMS: atom_id res chain seq x y z
N MET A 1 -10.14 2.98 15.65
CA MET A 1 -8.78 3.46 15.36
C MET A 1 -8.14 4.08 16.61
N ALA A 2 -8.61 5.24 17.07
CA ALA A 2 -8.04 5.90 18.26
C ALA A 2 -8.08 5.05 19.55
N SER A 3 -9.19 4.36 19.83
CA SER A 3 -9.34 3.53 21.04
C SER A 3 -8.57 2.20 21.00
N TYR A 4 -8.03 1.82 19.83
CA TYR A 4 -7.25 0.60 19.66
C TYR A 4 -5.76 0.85 19.85
N ALA A 5 -5.29 2.00 19.35
CA ALA A 5 -3.89 2.39 19.45
C ALA A 5 -3.50 2.58 20.93
N PHE A 6 -2.35 2.01 21.33
CA PHE A 6 -1.91 1.98 22.71
C PHE A 6 -0.76 2.97 22.94
N TRP A 7 -0.92 3.89 23.89
CA TRP A 7 0.15 4.83 24.24
C TRP A 7 1.27 4.13 25.00
N ASN A 8 2.43 4.01 24.36
CA ASN A 8 3.63 3.47 24.96
C ASN A 8 4.39 4.59 25.67
N VAL A 9 4.33 4.57 27.00
CA VAL A 9 4.95 5.59 27.86
C VAL A 9 6.47 5.65 27.70
N SER A 10 7.11 4.55 27.33
CA SER A 10 8.57 4.47 27.22
C SER A 10 9.09 5.08 25.91
N THR A 11 8.39 4.83 24.80
CA THR A 11 8.77 5.32 23.46
C THR A 11 8.06 6.62 23.08
N GLN A 12 7.05 7.04 23.86
CA GLN A 12 6.22 8.21 23.61
C GLN A 12 5.53 8.21 22.24
N VAL A 13 5.08 7.03 21.81
CA VAL A 13 4.28 6.85 20.59
C VAL A 13 3.10 5.92 20.86
N TYR A 14 2.15 5.91 19.94
CA TYR A 14 1.06 4.96 19.88
C TYR A 14 1.43 3.74 19.06
N ASP A 15 1.43 2.59 19.71
CA ASP A 15 1.65 1.29 19.09
C ASP A 15 0.33 0.66 18.64
N LEU A 16 0.38 -0.04 17.51
CA LEU A 16 -0.64 -0.98 17.07
C LEU A 16 -0.16 -2.40 17.45
N GLY A 17 -0.65 -2.93 18.57
CA GLY A 17 -0.20 -4.21 19.12
C GLY A 17 -1.23 -5.34 19.00
N PRO A 18 -0.86 -6.58 19.39
CA PRO A 18 -1.70 -7.75 19.22
C PRO A 18 -2.99 -7.74 20.08
N PRO A 19 -4.05 -8.48 19.67
CA PRO A 19 -4.11 -9.28 18.46
C PRO A 19 -4.30 -8.40 17.21
N LEU A 20 -3.44 -8.60 16.21
CA LEU A 20 -3.46 -7.84 14.97
C LEU A 20 -2.92 -8.68 13.81
N TYR A 21 -3.78 -9.02 12.85
CA TYR A 21 -3.38 -9.72 11.63
C TYR A 21 -3.04 -8.68 10.56
N PRO A 22 -1.80 -8.61 10.07
CA PRO A 22 -1.42 -7.66 9.02
C PRO A 22 -1.92 -8.15 7.66
N VAL A 23 -1.97 -7.21 6.70
CA VAL A 23 -2.40 -7.48 5.32
C VAL A 23 -1.49 -8.48 4.61
N SER A 24 -0.26 -8.69 5.08
CA SER A 24 0.64 -9.71 4.49
C SER A 24 0.17 -11.15 4.71
N GLU A 25 -0.80 -11.38 5.63
CA GLU A 25 -1.43 -12.68 5.94
C GLU A 25 -0.50 -13.87 6.27
N ASN A 26 0.81 -13.63 6.36
CA ASN A 26 1.85 -14.61 6.68
C ASN A 26 2.51 -14.39 8.07
N ALA A 27 1.92 -13.53 8.91
CA ALA A 27 2.43 -13.19 10.25
C ALA A 27 1.50 -13.68 11.37
N ASN A 28 2.08 -13.99 12.54
CA ASN A 28 1.31 -14.43 13.71
C ASN A 28 0.65 -13.24 14.43
N GLU A 29 -0.68 -13.20 14.45
CA GLU A 29 -1.49 -12.11 15.01
C GLU A 29 -1.20 -11.81 16.48
N ASN A 30 -0.69 -12.78 17.23
CA ASN A 30 -0.47 -12.66 18.66
C ASN A 30 0.87 -12.00 19.01
N VAL A 31 1.74 -11.77 18.01
CA VAL A 31 3.06 -11.15 18.20
C VAL A 31 3.28 -9.94 17.29
N THR A 32 2.47 -9.77 16.25
CA THR A 32 2.57 -8.64 15.33
C THR A 32 2.36 -7.31 16.04
N VAL A 33 3.32 -6.40 15.90
CA VAL A 33 3.27 -5.03 16.40
C VAL A 33 3.66 -4.08 15.27
N ASN A 34 2.99 -2.93 15.21
CA ASN A 34 3.29 -1.81 14.32
C ASN A 34 3.51 -2.19 12.84
N PRO A 35 2.59 -2.92 12.17
CA PRO A 35 2.75 -3.18 10.74
C PRO A 35 2.75 -1.91 9.89
N THR A 36 3.64 -1.87 8.91
CA THR A 36 3.91 -0.66 8.13
C THR A 36 2.65 -0.14 7.43
N PHE A 37 1.92 -1.00 6.73
CA PHE A 37 0.71 -0.59 6.03
C PHE A 37 -0.38 -0.15 6.99
N GLN A 38 -0.59 -0.88 8.08
CA GLN A 38 -1.59 -0.56 9.09
C GLN A 38 -1.29 0.78 9.75
N LEU A 39 -0.03 1.09 10.09
CA LEU A 39 0.36 2.39 10.63
C LEU A 39 0.04 3.53 9.65
N ALA A 40 0.43 3.39 8.38
CA ALA A 40 0.12 4.38 7.35
C ALA A 40 -1.39 4.56 7.14
N TYR A 41 -2.13 3.45 7.09
CA TYR A 41 -3.59 3.44 6.97
C TYR A 41 -4.26 4.06 8.21
N TRP A 42 -3.68 3.87 9.40
CA TRP A 42 -4.17 4.48 10.65
C TRP A 42 -4.10 6.00 10.60
N GLY A 43 -2.93 6.49 10.19
CA GLY A 43 -2.68 7.89 9.93
C GLY A 43 -3.66 8.50 8.95
N PHE A 44 -3.75 7.88 7.77
CA PHE A 44 -4.65 8.29 6.71
C PHE A 44 -6.12 8.35 7.17
N GLY A 45 -6.62 7.29 7.83
CA GLY A 45 -8.01 7.23 8.27
C GLY A 45 -8.34 8.27 9.34
N LEU A 46 -7.43 8.53 10.28
CA LEU A 46 -7.60 9.59 11.29
C LEU A 46 -7.57 10.98 10.63
N ASP A 47 -6.65 11.21 9.71
CA ASP A 47 -6.55 12.49 9.00
C ASP A 47 -7.82 12.80 8.19
N ILE A 48 -8.32 11.82 7.43
CA ILE A 48 -9.61 11.93 6.72
C ILE A 48 -10.73 12.24 7.71
N SER A 49 -10.80 11.53 8.84
CA SER A 49 -11.84 11.74 9.86
C SER A 49 -11.80 13.15 10.46
N ILE A 50 -10.60 13.68 10.71
CA ILE A 50 -10.38 15.05 11.19
C ILE A 50 -10.86 16.07 10.14
N ARG A 51 -10.41 15.94 8.89
CA ARG A 51 -10.84 16.81 7.77
C ARG A 51 -12.36 16.81 7.60
N TRP A 52 -13.02 15.67 7.79
CA TRP A 52 -14.49 15.59 7.74
C TRP A 52 -15.18 16.36 8.87
N LYS A 53 -14.63 16.36 10.09
CA LYS A 53 -15.16 17.15 11.21
C LYS A 53 -15.01 18.65 10.93
N GLU A 54 -13.86 19.06 10.44
CA GLU A 54 -13.56 20.45 10.08
C GLU A 54 -14.49 20.97 8.97
N ARG A 55 -14.68 20.19 7.89
CA ARG A 55 -15.61 20.52 6.80
C ARG A 55 -17.05 20.72 7.27
N GLN A 56 -17.44 20.02 8.33
CA GLN A 56 -18.76 20.13 8.95
C GLN A 56 -18.82 21.20 10.06
N SER A 57 -17.73 21.93 10.31
CA SER A 57 -17.60 22.88 11.41
C SER A 57 -17.90 22.26 12.79
N GLN A 58 -17.56 20.98 12.98
CA GLN A 58 -17.71 20.27 14.24
C GLN A 58 -16.38 20.21 15.01
N SER A 59 -16.46 20.07 16.34
CA SER A 59 -15.27 19.86 17.18
C SER A 59 -14.57 18.55 16.83
N VAL A 60 -13.27 18.63 16.57
CA VAL A 60 -12.38 17.48 16.40
C VAL A 60 -12.04 16.90 17.77
N PRO A 61 -12.22 15.59 18.02
CA PRO A 61 -11.77 14.96 19.25
C PRO A 61 -10.24 15.05 19.41
N GLU A 62 -9.76 15.56 20.55
CA GLU A 62 -8.32 15.73 20.82
C GLU A 62 -7.55 14.40 20.73
N ASP A 63 -8.14 13.31 21.22
CA ASP A 63 -7.54 11.97 21.14
C ASP A 63 -7.27 11.52 19.70
N TRP A 64 -8.07 11.94 18.71
CA TRP A 64 -7.83 11.57 17.31
C TRP A 64 -6.58 12.23 16.76
N VAL A 65 -6.41 13.52 17.07
CA VAL A 65 -5.24 14.31 16.69
C VAL A 65 -4.01 13.76 17.40
N HIS A 66 -4.11 13.53 18.71
CA HIS A 66 -2.98 13.02 19.50
C HIS A 66 -2.53 11.63 19.03
N VAL A 67 -3.47 10.72 18.71
CA VAL A 67 -3.11 9.42 18.12
C VAL A 67 -2.44 9.62 16.76
N ARG A 68 -3.08 10.35 15.83
CA ARG A 68 -2.53 10.59 14.48
C ARG A 68 -1.12 11.14 14.53
N ASP A 69 -0.88 12.15 15.36
CA ASP A 69 0.39 12.90 15.40
C ASP A 69 1.50 12.14 16.13
N ASN A 70 1.17 11.08 16.87
CA ASN A 70 2.12 10.32 17.66
C ASN A 70 2.04 8.81 17.37
N LEU A 71 1.63 8.39 16.17
CA LEU A 71 1.75 6.98 15.76
C LEU A 71 3.22 6.55 15.76
N ALA A 72 3.47 5.27 16.06
CA ALA A 72 4.80 4.69 15.92
C ALA A 72 5.36 4.91 14.50
N PRO A 73 6.69 5.14 14.37
CA PRO A 73 7.32 5.27 13.07
C PRO A 73 7.17 3.97 12.27
N LEU A 74 7.22 4.07 10.94
CA LEU A 74 7.22 2.87 10.10
C LEU A 74 8.46 2.02 10.41
N PRO A 75 8.33 0.70 10.62
CA PRO A 75 9.47 -0.17 10.86
C PRO A 75 10.30 -0.28 9.58
N ILE A 76 11.62 -0.07 9.72
CA ILE A 76 12.58 -0.11 8.62
C ILE A 76 13.65 -1.15 8.94
N ILE A 77 13.90 -2.06 8.01
CA ILE A 77 14.98 -3.05 8.05
C ILE A 77 15.77 -2.91 6.75
N ASP A 78 17.10 -2.84 6.86
CA ASP A 78 18.03 -2.68 5.72
C ASP A 78 17.70 -1.50 4.79
N GLY A 79 17.12 -0.43 5.34
CA GLY A 79 16.78 0.78 4.57
C GLY A 79 15.45 0.73 3.81
N ALA A 80 14.69 -0.36 3.94
CA ALA A 80 13.35 -0.54 3.35
C ALA A 80 12.29 -0.82 4.43
N CYS A 81 11.02 -0.56 4.11
CA CYS A 81 9.89 -0.79 5.01
C CYS A 81 9.73 -2.29 5.31
N ALA A 82 9.80 -2.70 6.57
CA ALA A 82 9.50 -4.07 6.96
C ALA A 82 7.98 -4.32 6.95
N VAL A 83 7.53 -5.58 6.92
CA VAL A 83 6.10 -5.90 7.04
C VAL A 83 5.55 -5.42 8.41
N TYR A 84 6.27 -5.72 9.50
CA TYR A 84 5.93 -5.28 10.85
C TYR A 84 7.17 -5.08 11.72
N GLU A 85 7.01 -4.44 12.89
CA GLU A 85 8.13 -4.14 13.78
C GLU A 85 8.70 -5.42 14.40
N GLY A 86 10.01 -5.63 14.24
CA GLY A 86 10.70 -6.78 14.82
C GLY A 86 10.46 -8.10 14.09
N ILE A 87 9.92 -8.07 12.87
CA ILE A 87 9.81 -9.27 12.02
C ILE A 87 11.19 -9.91 11.80
N PRO A 88 11.36 -11.22 12.06
CA PRO A 88 12.61 -11.92 11.78
C PRO A 88 12.78 -12.16 10.28
N ASP A 89 14.02 -12.21 9.81
CA ASP A 89 14.39 -12.63 8.44
C ASP A 89 13.73 -11.82 7.30
N MET A 90 13.30 -10.57 7.56
CA MET A 90 12.80 -9.66 6.51
C MET A 90 13.83 -9.46 5.40
N TRP A 91 13.36 -9.33 4.17
CA TRP A 91 14.21 -9.12 2.99
C TRP A 91 15.25 -10.23 2.76
N THR A 92 14.95 -11.43 3.26
CA THR A 92 15.76 -12.63 3.00
C THR A 92 15.14 -13.45 1.89
N ASN A 93 15.91 -13.70 0.82
CA ASN A 93 15.49 -14.49 -0.33
C ASN A 93 14.97 -15.88 0.09
N GLY A 94 13.79 -16.25 -0.40
CA GLY A 94 13.14 -17.53 -0.13
C GLY A 94 12.60 -17.68 1.30
N SER A 95 12.60 -16.62 2.11
CA SER A 95 11.92 -16.61 3.40
C SER A 95 10.42 -16.41 3.25
N THR A 96 9.64 -16.83 4.24
CA THR A 96 8.19 -16.63 4.25
C THR A 96 7.78 -15.16 4.43
N THR A 97 8.73 -14.25 4.67
CA THR A 97 8.46 -12.82 4.90
C THR A 97 8.46 -11.98 3.63
N VAL A 98 8.87 -12.57 2.51
CA VAL A 98 8.83 -12.01 1.16
C VAL A 98 7.90 -12.82 0.25
N GLN A 99 6.84 -13.36 0.84
CA GLN A 99 5.80 -14.16 0.18
C GLN A 99 4.44 -13.54 0.48
N ASP A 100 3.38 -14.05 -0.16
CA ASP A 100 2.00 -13.59 0.04
C ASP A 100 1.86 -12.09 -0.30
N HIS A 101 0.89 -11.38 0.27
CA HIS A 101 0.65 -9.97 -0.06
C HIS A 101 1.84 -9.04 0.31
N PRO A 102 2.41 -8.28 -0.66
CA PRO A 102 3.41 -7.24 -0.39
C PRO A 102 2.77 -6.00 0.24
N ALA A 103 2.28 -6.13 1.48
CA ALA A 103 1.48 -5.11 2.16
C ALA A 103 2.15 -3.71 2.21
N THR A 104 3.47 -3.65 2.30
CA THR A 104 4.24 -2.40 2.31
C THR A 104 4.11 -1.63 0.98
N ALA A 105 3.74 -2.30 -0.11
CA ALA A 105 3.43 -1.67 -1.38
C ALA A 105 2.14 -0.86 -1.35
N GLY A 106 1.23 -1.14 -0.42
CA GLY A 106 -0.01 -0.37 -0.23
C GLY A 106 0.25 1.09 0.11
N ILE A 107 1.45 1.41 0.61
CA ILE A 107 1.96 2.79 0.67
C ILE A 107 2.41 3.19 -0.74
N TYR A 108 1.72 4.18 -1.31
CA TYR A 108 1.71 4.56 -2.74
C TYR A 108 0.90 3.65 -3.67
N GLY A 109 0.53 2.43 -3.27
CA GLY A 109 -0.27 1.52 -4.11
C GLY A 109 -1.78 1.53 -3.84
N LEU A 110 -2.19 1.89 -2.62
CA LEU A 110 -3.61 1.93 -2.21
C LEU A 110 -3.99 3.24 -1.51
N LEU A 111 -3.02 3.86 -0.83
CA LEU A 111 -3.18 5.17 -0.21
C LEU A 111 -2.75 6.26 -1.19
N PRO A 112 -3.38 7.45 -1.14
CA PRO A 112 -2.87 8.62 -1.85
C PRO A 112 -1.40 8.84 -1.50
N PRO A 113 -0.57 9.34 -2.44
CA PRO A 113 0.82 9.64 -2.20
C PRO A 113 1.00 10.43 -0.89
N PRO A 114 1.77 9.90 0.08
CA PRO A 114 2.00 10.58 1.34
C PRO A 114 2.58 11.99 1.12
N SER A 115 1.98 12.96 1.80
CA SER A 115 2.51 14.33 1.86
C SER A 115 3.57 14.46 2.96
N ALA A 116 4.26 15.59 3.01
CA ALA A 116 5.19 15.88 4.11
C ALA A 116 4.48 15.92 5.49
N ASP A 117 3.17 16.18 5.51
CA ASP A 117 2.34 16.23 6.72
C ASP A 117 1.69 14.87 7.06
N SER A 118 1.94 13.83 6.26
CA SER A 118 1.47 12.48 6.56
C SER A 118 2.12 11.96 7.83
N SER A 119 1.31 11.31 8.67
CA SER A 119 1.77 10.68 9.91
C SER A 119 1.35 9.21 9.95
N PRO A 120 2.28 8.24 10.07
CA PRO A 120 3.73 8.46 10.14
C PRO A 120 4.29 9.02 8.83
N VAL A 121 5.41 9.74 8.94
CA VAL A 121 6.12 10.29 7.77
C VAL A 121 6.65 9.15 6.91
N VAL A 122 6.37 9.23 5.61
CA VAL A 122 6.86 8.25 4.63
C VAL A 122 8.04 8.84 3.87
N ASN A 123 9.21 8.23 4.02
CA ASN A 123 10.40 8.64 3.29
C ASN A 123 10.40 8.06 1.86
N ILE A 124 10.46 8.93 0.85
CA ILE A 124 10.43 8.51 -0.57
C ILE A 124 11.59 7.60 -0.96
N THR A 125 12.80 7.84 -0.42
CA THR A 125 13.98 6.99 -0.70
C THR A 125 13.78 5.59 -0.13
N VAL A 126 13.22 5.49 1.08
CA VAL A 126 12.87 4.19 1.69
C VAL A 126 11.78 3.50 0.89
N SER A 127 10.77 4.23 0.40
CA SER A 127 9.69 3.66 -0.42
C SER A 127 10.20 3.13 -1.76
N ARG A 128 11.14 3.84 -2.40
CA ARG A 128 11.82 3.38 -3.63
C ARG A 128 12.63 2.13 -3.37
N HIS A 129 13.47 2.13 -2.33
CA HIS A 129 14.24 0.95 -1.99
C HIS A 129 13.37 -0.25 -1.61
N THR A 130 12.21 0.01 -0.98
CA THR A 130 11.20 -1.04 -0.72
C THR A 130 10.65 -1.61 -2.02
N ALA A 131 10.38 -0.79 -3.04
CA ALA A 131 9.92 -1.27 -4.33
C ALA A 131 10.99 -2.13 -5.03
N GLU A 132 12.25 -1.69 -5.01
CA GLU A 132 13.41 -2.43 -5.55
C GLU A 132 13.53 -3.82 -4.89
N LEU A 133 13.43 -3.90 -3.56
CA LEU A 133 13.52 -5.18 -2.86
C LEU A 133 12.30 -6.08 -3.10
N ILE A 134 11.12 -5.51 -3.31
CA ILE A 134 9.94 -6.29 -3.71
C ILE A 134 10.15 -6.89 -5.10
N GLU A 135 10.64 -6.10 -6.05
CA GLU A 135 10.94 -6.59 -7.40
C GLU A 135 12.01 -7.69 -7.39
N GLU A 136 13.06 -7.54 -6.57
CA GLU A 136 14.17 -8.48 -6.52
C GLU A 136 13.83 -9.78 -5.76
N LEU A 137 13.11 -9.69 -4.65
CA LEU A 137 13.03 -10.77 -3.65
C LEU A 137 11.63 -11.35 -3.46
N TRP A 138 10.57 -10.64 -3.83
CA TRP A 138 9.21 -11.08 -3.52
C TRP A 138 8.79 -12.24 -4.40
N ASP A 139 8.21 -13.27 -3.79
CA ASP A 139 7.64 -14.40 -4.52
C ASP A 139 6.29 -14.02 -5.12
N LEU A 140 6.31 -13.39 -6.28
CA LEU A 140 5.10 -12.97 -7.00
C LEU A 140 4.21 -14.17 -7.38
N GLY A 141 4.75 -15.39 -7.41
CA GLY A 141 3.97 -16.61 -7.64
C GLY A 141 3.06 -17.01 -6.48
N ASP A 142 3.31 -16.49 -5.27
CA ASP A 142 2.44 -16.63 -4.08
C ASP A 142 1.63 -15.34 -3.81
N SER A 143 1.67 -14.36 -4.72
CA SER A 143 0.83 -13.15 -4.64
C SER A 143 -0.56 -13.39 -5.23
N HIS A 144 -1.48 -12.47 -4.94
CA HIS A 144 -2.87 -12.48 -5.40
C HIS A 144 -3.12 -11.38 -6.43
N GLY A 145 -4.18 -11.49 -7.24
CA GLY A 145 -4.34 -10.61 -8.39
C GLY A 145 -4.38 -9.11 -8.06
N TRP A 146 -5.00 -8.69 -6.95
CA TRP A 146 -5.01 -7.28 -6.55
C TRP A 146 -3.62 -6.74 -6.15
N ASP A 147 -2.69 -7.62 -5.77
CA ASP A 147 -1.31 -7.23 -5.44
C ASP A 147 -0.62 -6.63 -6.67
N PHE A 148 -0.82 -7.18 -7.87
CA PHE A 148 -0.22 -6.67 -9.10
C PHE A 148 -0.67 -5.26 -9.42
N SER A 149 -1.96 -4.96 -9.23
CA SER A 149 -2.46 -3.59 -9.40
C SER A 149 -1.89 -2.63 -8.35
N MET A 150 -1.75 -3.07 -7.10
CA MET A 150 -1.15 -2.29 -6.03
C MET A 150 0.34 -2.01 -6.31
N LEU A 151 1.08 -3.01 -6.77
CA LEU A 151 2.49 -2.89 -7.17
C LEU A 151 2.65 -1.97 -8.38
N ALA A 152 1.76 -2.08 -9.36
CA ALA A 152 1.74 -1.21 -10.53
C ALA A 152 1.51 0.25 -10.14
N ILE A 153 0.48 0.52 -9.33
CA ILE A 153 0.14 1.88 -8.86
C ILE A 153 1.29 2.46 -8.02
N LYS A 154 1.91 1.65 -7.14
CA LYS A 154 3.10 2.08 -6.40
C LYS A 154 4.23 2.50 -7.34
N SER A 155 4.58 1.65 -8.30
CA SER A 155 5.67 1.90 -9.25
C SER A 155 5.41 3.16 -10.06
N LEU A 156 4.17 3.31 -10.53
CA LEU A 156 3.69 4.51 -11.23
C LEU A 156 3.88 5.77 -10.38
N CYS A 157 3.40 5.77 -9.14
CA CYS A 157 3.53 6.91 -8.22
C CYS A 157 4.99 7.22 -7.83
N LEU A 158 5.90 6.25 -7.95
CA LEU A 158 7.34 6.44 -7.71
C LEU A 158 8.10 6.96 -8.94
N GLY A 159 7.43 7.00 -10.09
CA GLY A 159 7.94 7.47 -11.39
C GLY A 159 8.45 6.36 -12.30
N ASP A 160 8.23 5.09 -11.96
CA ASP A 160 8.64 3.93 -12.76
C ASP A 160 7.46 3.37 -13.56
N VAL A 161 7.18 4.03 -14.67
CA VAL A 161 6.06 3.70 -15.56
C VAL A 161 6.27 2.36 -16.25
N ASP A 162 7.51 2.02 -16.60
CA ASP A 162 7.83 0.77 -17.28
C ASP A 162 7.61 -0.42 -16.34
N GLN A 163 8.04 -0.31 -15.09
CA GLN A 163 7.78 -1.35 -14.09
C GLN A 163 6.29 -1.45 -13.73
N ALA A 164 5.56 -0.32 -13.72
CA ALA A 164 4.11 -0.35 -13.54
C ALA A 164 3.42 -1.18 -14.63
N VAL A 165 3.81 -0.99 -15.90
CA VAL A 165 3.31 -1.82 -17.01
C VAL A 165 3.76 -3.26 -16.89
N ALA A 166 4.99 -3.52 -16.44
CA ALA A 166 5.49 -4.88 -16.24
C ALA A 166 4.63 -5.68 -15.25
N TYR A 167 4.23 -5.07 -14.12
CA TYR A 167 3.31 -5.71 -13.17
C TYR A 167 1.91 -5.97 -13.75
N LEU A 168 1.36 -5.03 -14.54
CA LEU A 168 0.06 -5.21 -15.19
C LEU A 168 0.08 -6.28 -16.29
N LEU A 169 1.26 -6.64 -16.79
CA LEU A 169 1.47 -7.68 -17.81
C LEU A 169 2.11 -8.95 -17.24
N ASP A 170 2.20 -9.07 -15.91
CA ASP A 170 2.85 -10.20 -15.27
C ASP A 170 2.13 -11.51 -15.62
N PRO A 171 2.86 -12.61 -15.89
CA PRO A 171 2.25 -13.92 -16.18
C PRO A 171 1.31 -14.44 -15.09
N ASN A 172 1.42 -13.97 -13.85
CA ASN A 172 0.55 -14.33 -12.74
C ASN A 172 -0.68 -13.40 -12.61
N TYR A 173 -0.76 -12.31 -13.39
CA TYR A 173 -1.90 -11.40 -13.41
C TYR A 173 -2.74 -11.60 -14.68
N GLN A 174 -3.57 -12.65 -14.66
CA GLN A 174 -4.29 -13.13 -15.84
C GLN A 174 -5.79 -12.88 -15.75
N PHE A 175 -6.45 -12.87 -16.91
CA PHE A 175 -7.89 -12.67 -17.02
C PHE A 175 -8.49 -13.65 -18.03
N ASP A 176 -9.64 -14.21 -17.70
CA ASP A 176 -10.45 -15.05 -18.56
C ASP A 176 -11.26 -14.21 -19.59
N ASP A 177 -12.09 -14.88 -20.39
CA ASP A 177 -12.91 -14.21 -21.42
C ASP A 177 -14.03 -13.33 -20.84
N ALA A 178 -14.35 -13.47 -19.56
CA ALA A 178 -15.27 -12.63 -18.82
C ALA A 178 -14.56 -11.50 -18.05
N GLY A 179 -13.22 -11.45 -18.07
CA GLY A 179 -12.41 -10.43 -17.40
C GLY A 179 -12.17 -10.69 -15.92
N TYR A 180 -12.24 -11.94 -15.47
CA TYR A 180 -11.90 -12.36 -14.11
C TYR A 180 -10.62 -13.19 -14.10
N ASP A 181 -9.89 -13.17 -12.99
CA ASP A 181 -8.79 -14.12 -12.83
C ASP A 181 -9.34 -15.57 -12.93
N PRO A 182 -8.81 -16.39 -13.86
CA PRO A 182 -9.29 -17.74 -14.12
C PRO A 182 -9.13 -18.68 -12.92
N GLU A 183 -8.21 -18.41 -12.01
CA GLU A 183 -7.94 -19.23 -10.83
C GLU A 183 -8.12 -18.48 -9.51
N GLY A 184 -8.16 -17.14 -9.50
CA GLY A 184 -8.17 -16.30 -8.28
C GLY A 184 -6.91 -16.47 -7.43
N GLY A 185 -5.89 -17.16 -7.97
CA GLY A 185 -4.81 -17.79 -7.23
C GLY A 185 -5.25 -19.04 -6.46
N SER A 186 -4.27 -19.80 -5.95
CA SER A 186 -4.50 -21.10 -5.27
C SER A 186 -5.41 -21.03 -4.02
N ARG A 187 -5.70 -19.84 -3.50
CA ARG A 187 -6.41 -19.61 -2.23
C ARG A 187 -7.71 -18.82 -2.36
N VAL A 188 -8.07 -18.27 -3.52
CA VAL A 188 -9.27 -17.39 -3.64
C VAL A 188 -10.25 -17.93 -4.69
N PRO A 189 -11.55 -18.06 -4.36
CA PRO A 189 -12.54 -18.58 -5.29
C PRO A 189 -12.91 -17.57 -6.38
N THR A 190 -13.14 -18.05 -7.59
CA THR A 190 -13.67 -17.26 -8.71
C THR A 190 -15.19 -17.06 -8.58
N PRO A 191 -15.75 -15.91 -9.01
CA PRO A 191 -15.08 -14.76 -9.63
C PRO A 191 -14.37 -13.86 -8.60
N TYR A 192 -13.11 -13.49 -8.88
CA TYR A 192 -12.34 -12.57 -8.06
C TYR A 192 -12.29 -11.18 -8.73
N ILE A 193 -13.11 -10.27 -8.21
CA ILE A 193 -13.35 -8.93 -8.78
C ILE A 193 -12.24 -7.90 -8.48
N PRO A 194 -11.51 -7.97 -7.34
CA PRO A 194 -10.46 -7.00 -7.03
C PRO A 194 -9.44 -6.82 -8.15
N ASP A 195 -9.16 -7.86 -8.92
CA ASP A 195 -8.18 -7.84 -10.01
C ASP A 195 -8.62 -6.94 -11.14
N ALA A 196 -9.83 -7.13 -11.65
CA ALA A 196 -10.39 -6.30 -12.71
C ALA A 196 -10.54 -4.84 -12.25
N GLY A 197 -10.98 -4.64 -10.99
CA GLY A 197 -11.08 -3.30 -10.40
C GLY A 197 -9.72 -2.61 -10.28
N GLY A 198 -8.70 -3.36 -9.88
CA GLY A 198 -7.32 -2.91 -9.76
C GLY A 198 -6.71 -2.53 -11.10
N LEU A 199 -6.90 -3.36 -12.14
CA LEU A 199 -6.45 -3.06 -13.51
C LEU A 199 -7.08 -1.77 -14.02
N LEU A 200 -8.39 -1.60 -13.83
CA LEU A 200 -9.11 -0.40 -14.24
C LEU A 200 -8.63 0.84 -13.47
N LEU A 201 -8.38 0.72 -12.16
CA LEU A 201 -7.86 1.81 -11.35
C LEU A 201 -6.44 2.21 -11.77
N ALA A 202 -5.53 1.24 -11.92
CA ALA A 202 -4.17 1.49 -12.36
C ALA A 202 -4.13 2.14 -13.75
N THR A 203 -4.93 1.64 -14.69
CA THR A 203 -5.05 2.23 -16.03
C THR A 203 -5.64 3.63 -15.99
N ALA A 204 -6.63 3.89 -15.12
CA ALA A 204 -7.20 5.22 -14.94
C ALA A 204 -6.17 6.21 -14.38
N MET A 205 -5.33 5.77 -13.44
CA MET A 205 -4.22 6.58 -12.91
C MET A 205 -3.13 6.81 -13.96
N MET A 206 -2.80 5.82 -14.78
CA MET A 206 -1.90 6.03 -15.94
C MET A 206 -2.49 7.04 -16.93
N ALA A 207 -3.82 7.08 -17.08
CA ALA A 207 -4.50 7.98 -18.00
C ALA A 207 -4.67 9.42 -17.47
N GLY A 208 -4.99 9.58 -16.19
CA GLY A 208 -5.35 10.87 -15.60
C GLY A 208 -4.40 11.41 -14.53
N GLY A 209 -3.51 10.58 -14.00
CA GLY A 209 -2.64 10.89 -12.87
C GLY A 209 -3.36 10.81 -11.53
N TRP A 210 -2.80 11.47 -10.52
CA TRP A 210 -3.31 11.57 -9.15
C TRP A 210 -3.10 13.01 -8.63
N ASP A 211 -3.65 13.32 -7.46
CA ASP A 211 -3.54 14.66 -6.87
C ASP A 211 -2.05 15.07 -6.74
N GLY A 212 -1.67 16.14 -7.45
CA GLY A 212 -0.30 16.67 -7.45
C GLY A 212 0.63 16.14 -8.54
N ASP A 213 0.20 15.17 -9.36
CA ASP A 213 0.90 14.73 -10.57
C ASP A 213 -0.09 14.35 -11.67
N GLU A 214 -0.87 15.34 -12.11
CA GLU A 214 -1.94 15.15 -13.08
C GLU A 214 -1.42 14.95 -14.51
N GLY A 215 -2.12 14.13 -15.28
CA GLY A 215 -1.83 13.90 -16.69
C GLY A 215 -1.53 12.44 -17.01
N THR A 216 -1.09 12.20 -18.25
CA THR A 216 -0.85 10.85 -18.76
C THR A 216 0.53 10.35 -18.37
N HIS A 217 0.58 9.17 -17.77
CA HIS A 217 1.76 8.43 -17.34
C HIS A 217 1.84 7.09 -18.08
N PHE A 218 2.16 7.14 -19.37
CA PHE A 218 2.42 5.97 -20.21
C PHE A 218 3.87 5.94 -20.68
N PRO A 219 4.40 4.76 -21.08
CA PRO A 219 5.75 4.68 -21.65
C PRO A 219 5.93 5.66 -22.80
N SER A 220 7.08 6.34 -22.82
CA SER A 220 7.33 7.48 -23.72
C SER A 220 7.33 7.13 -25.22
N ASP A 221 7.50 5.86 -25.54
CA ASP A 221 7.47 5.31 -26.89
C ASP A 221 6.05 4.93 -27.36
N TRP A 222 5.05 4.99 -26.48
CA TRP A 222 3.66 4.70 -26.82
C TRP A 222 2.96 5.92 -27.39
N THR A 223 2.12 5.70 -28.42
CA THR A 223 1.19 6.72 -28.91
C THR A 223 -0.17 6.48 -28.25
N VAL A 224 -0.53 7.30 -27.27
CA VAL A 224 -1.74 7.13 -26.46
C VAL A 224 -2.69 8.32 -26.61
N GLU A 225 -3.97 8.03 -26.83
CA GLU A 225 -5.06 9.01 -26.78
C GLU A 225 -5.91 8.73 -25.53
N VAL A 226 -6.15 9.77 -24.72
CA VAL A 226 -6.94 9.69 -23.49
C VAL A 226 -8.05 10.74 -23.53
N GLU A 227 -9.28 10.33 -23.23
CA GLU A 227 -10.44 11.21 -23.13
C GLU A 227 -11.22 10.94 -21.84
N GLY A 228 -11.62 12.01 -21.13
CA GLY A 228 -12.56 11.91 -20.01
C GLY A 228 -11.99 11.41 -18.68
N PHE A 229 -10.69 11.14 -18.59
CA PHE A 229 -10.03 10.78 -17.33
C PHE A 229 -9.62 12.02 -16.55
N THR A 230 -9.80 11.94 -15.23
CA THR A 230 -9.33 12.94 -14.26
C THR A 230 -8.39 12.25 -13.27
N ALA A 231 -7.54 13.05 -12.63
CA ALA A 231 -6.71 12.59 -11.54
C ALA A 231 -7.55 11.80 -10.52
N SER A 232 -7.02 10.65 -10.11
CA SER A 232 -7.66 9.72 -9.18
C SER A 232 -6.68 9.37 -8.06
N LEU A 233 -7.16 9.45 -6.81
CA LEU A 233 -6.42 9.41 -5.54
C LEU A 233 -5.75 10.72 -5.12
#